data_AF-A0A0Q7M5L5-F1
#
_entry.id   AF-A0A0Q7M5L5-F1
#
_cell.length_a   1.000
_cell.length_b   1.000
_cell.length_c   1.000
_cell.angle_alpha   90.00
_cell.angle_beta   90.00
_cell.angle_gamma   90.00
#
_symmetry.space_group_name_H-M   'P 1'
#
loop_
_entity.id
_entity.type
_entity.pdbx_description
1 polymer ?
#
loop_
_entity_poly.entity_id
_entity_poly.type
_entity_poly.pdbx_seq_one_letter_code
_entity_poly.pdbx_strand_id
1 'polypeptide(L)'
;MMTFGLTKDLLLAIDPDTRAFTLVGAFMGHFALLEEGINAALGEVLEVKGIRRAIVARNMSFDDKIKTLRTLVNTFILNQSHAKDFDDLAKRARKIGETRNVVAHTPFRRSAQSDGVEFFAFSASSTLKFIEMDWPIDEFLRQVLLINEIDNELRSIDSKMAMQRVAQALINGPGRNGTLASDQMGGLFGLREEE
;
A
#
# COMPACT_ATOMS: atom_id res chain seq x y z
N MET A 1 20.09 -5.12 11.65
CA MET A 1 18.93 -4.30 12.04
C MET A 1 18.04 -5.20 12.89
N MET A 2 17.92 -4.96 14.19
CA MET A 2 17.10 -5.81 15.07
C MET A 2 15.63 -5.52 14.80
N THR A 3 14.91 -6.49 14.23
CA THR A 3 13.45 -6.49 14.22
C THR A 3 12.97 -6.71 15.65
N PHE A 4 12.73 -5.63 16.38
CA PHE A 4 11.95 -5.69 17.61
C PHE A 4 10.57 -6.26 17.25
N GLY A 5 10.23 -7.44 17.77
CA GLY A 5 8.82 -7.85 17.81
C GLY A 5 8.58 -9.36 17.84
N LEU A 6 9.07 -10.11 16.87
CA LEU A 6 8.71 -11.52 16.69
C LEU A 6 9.92 -12.34 16.22
N THR A 7 10.32 -13.31 17.04
CA THR A 7 11.32 -14.32 16.67
C THR A 7 10.66 -15.69 16.59
N LYS A 8 11.27 -16.60 15.84
CA LYS A 8 10.79 -17.99 15.74
C LYS A 8 10.70 -18.65 17.12
N ASP A 9 11.70 -18.46 17.98
CA ASP A 9 11.72 -19.05 19.32
C ASP A 9 10.58 -18.55 20.21
N LEU A 10 10.29 -17.23 20.17
CA LEU A 10 9.16 -16.66 20.90
C LEU A 10 7.83 -17.21 20.38
N LEU A 11 7.70 -17.36 19.06
CA LEU A 11 6.50 -17.93 18.45
C LEU A 11 6.34 -19.41 18.82
N LEU A 12 7.40 -20.21 18.79
CA LEU A 12 7.37 -21.62 19.16
C LEU A 12 6.98 -21.86 20.64
N ALA A 13 7.23 -20.88 21.51
CA ALA A 13 6.80 -20.92 22.90
C ALA A 13 5.29 -20.68 23.11
N ILE A 14 4.59 -20.16 22.09
CA ILE A 14 3.13 -19.96 22.11
C ILE A 14 2.45 -21.28 21.70
N ASP A 15 1.30 -21.58 22.31
CA ASP A 15 0.49 -22.73 21.91
C ASP A 15 0.11 -22.63 20.42
N PRO A 16 -0.03 -23.77 19.70
CA PRO A 16 -0.16 -23.75 18.25
C PRO A 16 -1.36 -22.95 17.70
N ASP A 17 -2.49 -22.92 18.41
CA ASP A 17 -3.69 -22.21 17.95
C ASP A 17 -3.51 -20.69 18.12
N THR A 18 -3.07 -20.24 19.31
CA THR A 18 -2.74 -18.82 19.54
C THR A 18 -1.62 -18.34 18.62
N ARG A 19 -0.64 -19.20 18.33
CA ARG A 19 0.46 -18.92 17.40
C ARG A 19 -0.07 -18.65 15.99
N ALA A 20 -1.00 -19.46 15.50
CA ALA A 20 -1.60 -19.25 14.18
C ALA A 20 -2.28 -17.88 14.07
N PHE A 21 -3.05 -17.49 15.09
CA PHE A 21 -3.65 -16.16 15.15
C PHE A 21 -2.61 -15.04 15.23
N THR A 22 -1.54 -15.25 15.99
CA THR A 22 -0.44 -14.28 16.14
C THR A 22 0.28 -14.05 14.81
N LEU A 23 0.57 -15.11 14.06
CA LEU A 23 1.23 -15.05 12.75
C LEU A 23 0.39 -14.27 11.72
N VAL A 24 -0.90 -14.60 11.62
CA VAL A 24 -1.85 -13.89 10.74
C VAL A 24 -2.00 -12.43 11.17
N GLY A 25 -2.16 -12.18 12.47
CA GLY A 25 -2.27 -10.83 13.03
C GLY A 25 -1.03 -9.97 12.76
N ALA A 26 0.16 -10.55 12.91
CA ALA A 26 1.42 -9.87 12.61
C ALA A 26 1.50 -9.47 11.13
N PHE A 27 1.23 -10.41 10.21
CA PHE A 27 1.18 -10.11 8.78
C PHE A 27 0.19 -8.97 8.47
N MET A 28 -1.04 -9.05 8.99
CA MET A 28 -2.08 -8.06 8.73
C MET A 28 -1.75 -6.68 9.33
N GLY A 29 -1.13 -6.66 10.51
CA GLY A 29 -0.68 -5.42 11.15
C GLY A 29 0.40 -4.70 10.33
N HIS A 30 1.42 -5.44 9.89
CA HIS A 30 2.47 -4.87 9.03
C HIS A 30 1.92 -4.44 7.66
N PHE A 31 1.01 -5.22 7.07
CA PHE A 31 0.34 -4.84 5.83
C PHE A 31 -0.43 -3.51 5.98
N ALA A 32 -1.14 -3.32 7.09
CA ALA A 32 -1.88 -2.09 7.34
C ALA A 32 -0.96 -0.86 7.43
N LEU A 33 0.25 -1.01 8.00
CA LEU A 33 1.25 0.05 8.04
C LEU A 33 1.78 0.40 6.64
N LEU A 34 2.06 -0.62 5.81
CA LEU A 34 2.42 -0.43 4.41
C LEU A 34 1.30 0.30 3.63
N GLU A 35 0.04 -0.11 3.83
CA GLU A 35 -1.10 0.55 3.18
C GLU A 35 -1.23 2.02 3.61
N GLU A 36 -0.99 2.34 4.89
CA GLU A 36 -0.97 3.74 5.32
C GLU A 36 0.21 4.53 4.72
N GLY A 37 1.38 3.90 4.55
CA GLY A 37 2.50 4.50 3.82
C GLY A 37 2.12 4.85 2.37
N ILE A 38 1.41 3.96 1.69
CA ILE A 38 0.88 4.21 0.34
C ILE A 38 -0.19 5.31 0.34
N ASN A 39 -1.10 5.31 1.32
CA ASN A 39 -2.11 6.37 1.46
C ASN A 39 -1.45 7.74 1.64
N ALA A 40 -0.39 7.82 2.44
CA ALA A 40 0.38 9.04 2.66
C ALA A 40 1.03 9.52 1.36
N ALA A 41 1.75 8.64 0.65
CA ALA A 41 2.38 8.97 -0.63
C ALA A 41 1.36 9.45 -1.67
N LEU A 42 0.20 8.78 -1.76
CA LEU A 42 -0.88 9.18 -2.66
C LEU A 42 -1.42 10.58 -2.30
N GLY A 43 -1.64 10.85 -1.01
CA GLY A 43 -2.07 12.16 -0.53
C GLY A 43 -1.04 13.26 -0.84
N GLU A 44 0.24 12.96 -0.69
CA GLU A 44 1.32 13.90 -1.00
C GLU A 44 1.40 14.20 -2.49
N VAL A 45 1.25 13.21 -3.37
CA VAL A 45 1.30 13.44 -4.84
C VAL A 45 0.05 14.17 -5.35
N LEU A 46 -1.11 13.94 -4.74
CA LEU A 46 -2.37 14.62 -5.08
C LEU A 46 -2.57 15.95 -4.33
N GLU A 47 -1.65 16.33 -3.44
CA GLU A 47 -1.77 17.48 -2.54
C GLU A 47 -3.03 17.46 -1.65
N VAL A 48 -3.51 16.27 -1.30
CA VAL A 48 -4.68 16.06 -0.45
C VAL A 48 -4.24 15.65 0.95
N LYS A 49 -4.66 16.41 1.97
CA LYS A 49 -4.25 16.23 3.38
C LYS A 49 -5.41 15.93 4.32
N GLY A 50 -5.08 15.36 5.48
CA GLY A 50 -6.01 15.14 6.59
C GLY A 50 -7.21 14.27 6.21
N ILE A 51 -8.41 14.70 6.61
CA ILE A 51 -9.64 13.94 6.37
C ILE A 51 -9.92 13.71 4.87
N ARG A 52 -9.54 14.66 4.00
CA ARG A 52 -9.73 14.51 2.55
C ARG A 52 -8.88 13.36 2.00
N ARG A 53 -7.66 13.18 2.53
CA ARG A 53 -6.78 12.05 2.16
C ARG A 53 -7.41 10.74 2.56
N ALA A 54 -7.92 10.67 3.79
CA ALA A 54 -8.59 9.49 4.31
C ALA A 54 -9.82 9.12 3.47
N ILE A 55 -10.66 10.11 3.09
CA ILE A 55 -11.82 9.89 2.22
C ILE A 55 -11.40 9.33 0.87
N VAL A 56 -10.44 9.95 0.19
CA VAL A 56 -9.96 9.47 -1.12
C VAL A 56 -9.40 8.05 -1.01
N ALA A 57 -8.46 7.83 -0.09
CA ALA A 57 -7.82 6.53 0.08
C ALA A 57 -8.80 5.42 0.49
N ARG A 58 -9.82 5.74 1.29
CA ARG A 58 -10.82 4.74 1.73
C ARG A 58 -11.72 4.26 0.60
N ASN A 59 -11.93 5.09 -0.43
CA ASN A 59 -12.75 4.76 -1.61
C ASN A 59 -11.95 4.08 -2.73
N MET A 60 -10.70 3.71 -2.48
CA MET A 60 -9.85 3.01 -3.45
C MET A 60 -9.46 1.63 -2.91
N SER A 61 -9.45 0.61 -3.78
CA SER A 61 -8.82 -0.66 -3.43
C SER A 61 -7.29 -0.47 -3.32
N PHE A 62 -6.61 -1.38 -2.62
CA PHE A 62 -5.15 -1.36 -2.55
C PHE A 62 -4.50 -1.38 -3.95
N ASP A 63 -5.05 -2.17 -4.87
CA ASP A 63 -4.59 -2.26 -6.26
C ASP A 63 -4.77 -0.92 -7.02
N ASP A 64 -5.90 -0.24 -6.82
CA ASP A 64 -6.16 1.07 -7.41
C ASP A 64 -5.17 2.11 -6.90
N LYS A 65 -4.90 2.13 -5.58
CA LYS A 65 -3.91 3.04 -4.98
C LYS A 65 -2.54 2.88 -5.62
N ILE A 66 -2.08 1.62 -5.77
CA ILE A 66 -0.80 1.31 -6.40
C ILE A 66 -0.78 1.76 -7.86
N LYS A 67 -1.82 1.45 -8.65
CA LYS A 67 -1.91 1.85 -10.06
C LYS A 67 -1.89 3.37 -10.22
N THR A 68 -2.74 4.07 -9.48
CA THR A 68 -2.82 5.53 -9.49
C THR A 68 -1.48 6.14 -9.12
N LEU A 69 -0.84 5.67 -8.03
CA LEU A 69 0.44 6.21 -7.59
C LEU A 69 1.54 5.99 -8.63
N ARG A 70 1.60 4.81 -9.27
CA ARG A 70 2.55 4.53 -10.38
C ARG A 70 2.33 5.48 -11.56
N THR A 71 1.08 5.70 -11.96
CA THR A 71 0.75 6.64 -13.04
C THR A 71 1.18 8.06 -12.69
N LEU A 72 0.82 8.55 -11.50
CA LEU A 72 1.18 9.90 -11.05
C LEU A 72 2.70 10.08 -10.99
N VAL A 73 3.42 9.10 -10.44
CA VAL A 73 4.88 9.12 -10.36
C VAL A 73 5.50 9.18 -11.77
N ASN A 74 5.05 8.34 -12.69
CA ASN A 74 5.53 8.36 -14.06
C ASN A 74 5.23 9.69 -14.80
N THR A 75 4.12 10.35 -14.45
CA THR A 75 3.73 11.64 -15.04
C THR A 75 4.48 12.83 -14.44
N PHE A 76 4.71 12.84 -13.13
CA PHE A 76 5.19 14.03 -12.41
C PHE A 76 6.67 13.95 -11.97
N ILE A 77 7.30 12.77 -11.97
CA ILE A 77 8.73 12.64 -11.66
C ILE A 77 9.56 12.79 -12.93
N LEU A 78 10.41 13.82 -12.95
CA LEU A 78 11.29 14.09 -14.09
C LEU A 78 12.47 13.09 -14.17
N ASN A 79 13.01 12.67 -13.02
CA ASN A 79 14.08 11.68 -13.00
C ASN A 79 13.53 10.28 -13.28
N GLN A 80 13.67 9.85 -14.53
CA GLN A 80 13.17 8.56 -15.00
C GLN A 80 13.78 7.35 -14.27
N SER A 81 15.02 7.46 -13.76
CA SER A 81 15.60 6.40 -12.93
C SER A 81 14.82 6.24 -11.62
N HIS A 82 14.54 7.35 -10.94
CA HIS A 82 13.75 7.30 -9.70
C HIS A 82 12.31 6.84 -9.94
N ALA A 83 11.70 7.25 -11.06
CA ALA A 83 10.37 6.79 -11.43
C ALA A 83 10.35 5.27 -11.67
N LYS A 84 11.39 4.71 -12.31
CA LYS A 84 11.55 3.28 -12.51
C LYS A 84 11.74 2.52 -11.19
N ASP A 85 12.62 3.02 -10.32
CA ASP A 85 12.86 2.41 -9.00
C ASP A 85 11.55 2.35 -8.18
N PHE A 86 10.77 3.43 -8.24
CA PHE A 86 9.45 3.48 -7.62
C PHE A 86 8.47 2.47 -8.27
N ASP A 87 8.44 2.39 -9.60
CA ASP A 87 7.57 1.46 -10.32
C ASP A 87 7.84 0.00 -9.93
N ASP A 88 9.11 -0.38 -9.78
CA ASP A 88 9.51 -1.73 -9.38
C ASP A 88 9.17 -2.01 -7.90
N LEU A 89 9.32 -1.02 -7.02
CA LEU A 89 8.86 -1.10 -5.64
C LEU A 89 7.33 -1.24 -5.55
N ALA A 90 6.58 -0.47 -6.33
CA ALA A 90 5.12 -0.53 -6.37
C ALA A 90 4.61 -1.88 -6.91
N LYS A 91 5.30 -2.49 -7.88
CA LYS A 91 5.03 -3.87 -8.32
C LYS A 91 5.25 -4.90 -7.22
N ARG A 92 6.32 -4.74 -6.41
CA ARG A 92 6.54 -5.61 -5.24
C ARG A 92 5.42 -5.45 -4.22
N ALA A 93 5.04 -4.22 -3.88
CA ALA A 93 3.93 -3.94 -2.97
C ALA A 93 2.61 -4.55 -3.46
N ARG A 94 2.34 -4.49 -4.78
CA ARG A 94 1.15 -5.11 -5.38
C ARG A 94 1.06 -6.62 -5.12
N LYS A 95 2.17 -7.35 -5.25
CA LYS A 95 2.24 -8.80 -4.97
C LYS A 95 1.93 -9.13 -3.52
N ILE A 96 2.35 -8.26 -2.59
CA ILE A 96 1.95 -8.37 -1.18
C ILE A 96 0.43 -8.18 -1.05
N GLY A 97 -0.18 -7.23 -1.78
CA GLY A 97 -1.64 -7.08 -1.82
C GLY A 97 -2.38 -8.33 -2.26
N GLU A 98 -1.87 -9.04 -3.28
CA GLU A 98 -2.40 -10.33 -3.72
C GLU A 98 -2.33 -11.38 -2.60
N THR A 99 -1.19 -11.43 -1.91
CA THR A 99 -0.96 -12.33 -0.77
C THR A 99 -1.88 -12.00 0.41
N ARG A 100 -2.10 -10.71 0.70
CA ARG A 100 -3.02 -10.27 1.74
C ARG A 100 -4.45 -10.76 1.50
N ASN A 101 -4.89 -10.87 0.26
CA ASN A 101 -6.23 -11.40 -0.02
C ASN A 101 -6.38 -12.83 0.47
N VAL A 102 -5.34 -13.66 0.30
CA VAL A 102 -5.32 -15.02 0.84
C VAL A 102 -5.40 -14.97 2.36
N VAL A 103 -4.48 -14.26 3.01
CA VAL A 103 -4.37 -14.22 4.48
C VAL A 103 -5.63 -13.65 5.15
N ALA A 104 -6.27 -12.65 4.55
CA ALA A 104 -7.42 -11.95 5.13
C ALA A 104 -8.77 -12.62 4.87
N HIS A 105 -8.91 -13.37 3.78
CA HIS A 105 -10.21 -13.89 3.33
C HIS A 105 -10.29 -15.42 3.26
N THR A 106 -9.20 -16.12 3.53
CA THR A 106 -9.20 -17.58 3.56
C THR A 106 -9.33 -18.06 5.00
N PRO A 107 -10.29 -18.95 5.32
CA PRO A 107 -10.31 -19.61 6.62
C PRO A 107 -8.99 -20.30 6.91
N PHE A 108 -8.55 -20.30 8.15
CA PHE A 108 -7.27 -20.89 8.54
C PHE A 108 -7.34 -21.55 9.92
N ARG A 109 -6.34 -22.38 10.21
CA ARG A 109 -6.11 -22.99 11.53
C ARG A 109 -4.62 -23.21 11.76
N ARG A 110 -4.25 -23.71 12.94
CA ARG A 110 -2.91 -24.27 13.15
C ARG A 110 -2.64 -25.39 12.15
N SER A 111 -1.42 -25.41 11.62
CA SER A 111 -0.99 -26.51 10.76
C SER A 111 -0.88 -27.83 11.53
N ALA A 112 -1.26 -28.93 10.88
CA ALA A 112 -0.92 -30.28 11.33
C ALA A 112 0.43 -30.77 10.78
N GLN A 113 0.98 -30.09 9.78
CA GLN A 113 2.20 -30.49 9.05
C GLN A 113 3.43 -29.68 9.46
N SER A 114 3.26 -28.41 9.84
CA SER A 114 4.34 -27.49 10.19
C SER A 114 4.12 -26.79 11.52
N ASP A 115 5.04 -25.89 11.87
CA ASP A 115 4.93 -25.01 13.02
C ASP A 115 4.02 -23.79 12.78
N GLY A 116 3.43 -23.63 11.58
CA GLY A 116 2.70 -22.43 11.20
C GLY A 116 1.20 -22.62 10.97
N VAL A 117 0.71 -22.11 9.83
CA VAL A 117 -0.72 -21.92 9.54
C VAL A 117 -1.11 -22.67 8.27
N GLU A 118 -2.18 -23.45 8.36
CA GLU A 118 -2.84 -24.05 7.21
C GLU A 118 -4.01 -23.16 6.77
N PHE A 119 -4.05 -22.82 5.49
CA PHE A 119 -5.13 -22.07 4.87
C PHE A 119 -6.03 -23.01 4.07
N PHE A 120 -7.35 -22.93 4.28
CA PHE A 120 -8.35 -23.69 3.54
C PHE A 120 -8.71 -22.99 2.22
N ALA A 121 -7.70 -22.79 1.38
CA ALA A 121 -7.87 -22.12 0.10
C ALA A 121 -8.57 -23.04 -0.90
N PHE A 122 -9.57 -22.50 -1.61
CA PHE A 122 -10.18 -23.18 -2.74
C PHE A 122 -10.46 -22.19 -3.86
N SER A 123 -10.49 -22.70 -5.10
CA SER A 123 -10.87 -21.96 -6.28
C SER A 123 -12.06 -22.63 -6.94
N ALA A 124 -13.01 -21.84 -7.44
CA ALA A 124 -14.23 -22.31 -8.10
C ALA A 124 -14.59 -21.49 -9.36
N SER A 125 -13.61 -20.83 -9.99
CA SER A 125 -13.85 -19.98 -11.17
C SER A 125 -14.31 -20.75 -12.41
N SER A 126 -13.94 -22.03 -12.52
CA SER A 126 -14.39 -22.94 -13.59
C SER A 126 -14.42 -24.42 -13.17
N THR A 127 -13.60 -24.80 -12.18
CA THR A 127 -13.60 -26.12 -11.55
C THR A 127 -13.26 -25.95 -10.07
N LEU A 128 -13.93 -26.71 -9.20
CA LEU A 128 -13.59 -26.73 -7.78
C LEU A 128 -12.21 -27.34 -7.58
N LYS A 129 -11.26 -26.57 -7.03
CA LYS A 129 -9.91 -26.99 -6.69
C LYS A 129 -9.62 -26.63 -5.24
N PHE A 130 -9.29 -27.62 -4.42
CA PHE A 130 -8.73 -27.41 -3.09
C PHE A 130 -7.22 -27.17 -3.24
N ILE A 131 -6.73 -26.06 -2.71
CA ILE A 131 -5.33 -25.65 -2.80
C ILE A 131 -4.71 -25.96 -1.45
N GLU A 132 -3.79 -26.91 -1.40
CA GLU A 132 -2.99 -27.15 -0.20
C GLU A 132 -2.07 -25.95 0.01
N MET A 133 -2.24 -25.27 1.15
CA MET A 133 -1.48 -24.08 1.48
C MET A 133 -1.13 -24.09 2.95
N ASP A 134 0.12 -24.46 3.21
CA ASP A 134 0.70 -24.51 4.54
C ASP A 134 1.88 -23.57 4.63
N TRP A 135 1.82 -22.62 5.57
CA TRP A 135 2.82 -21.59 5.74
C TRP A 135 3.54 -21.78 7.08
N PRO A 136 4.81 -22.21 7.09
CA PRO A 136 5.59 -22.32 8.32
C PRO A 136 5.87 -20.93 8.91
N ILE A 137 6.32 -20.88 10.17
CA ILE A 137 6.68 -19.62 10.85
C ILE A 137 7.66 -18.79 10.00
N ASP A 138 8.65 -19.44 9.39
CA ASP A 138 9.68 -18.76 8.61
C ASP A 138 9.10 -18.02 7.39
N GLU A 139 8.04 -18.55 6.78
CA GLU A 139 7.39 -17.90 5.65
C GLU A 139 6.68 -16.61 6.11
N PHE A 140 5.98 -16.63 7.25
CA PHE A 140 5.37 -15.42 7.82
C PHE A 140 6.43 -14.37 8.18
N LEU A 141 7.51 -14.77 8.84
CA LEU A 141 8.59 -13.85 9.19
C LEU A 141 9.23 -13.24 7.93
N ARG A 142 9.44 -14.03 6.88
CA ARG A 142 9.93 -13.57 5.59
C ARG A 142 8.99 -12.55 4.96
N GLN A 143 7.68 -12.80 4.97
CA GLN A 143 6.67 -11.88 4.44
C GLN A 143 6.61 -10.57 5.24
N VAL A 144 6.64 -10.63 6.57
CA VAL A 144 6.68 -9.44 7.44
C VAL A 144 7.93 -8.61 7.19
N LEU A 145 9.10 -9.25 7.05
CA LEU A 145 10.34 -8.56 6.71
C LEU A 145 10.24 -7.86 5.35
N LEU A 146 9.71 -8.55 4.34
CA LEU A 146 9.52 -7.99 3.00
C LEU A 146 8.55 -6.80 3.01
N ILE A 147 7.47 -6.87 3.79
CA ILE A 147 6.53 -5.75 3.95
C ILE A 147 7.24 -4.53 4.56
N ASN A 148 8.01 -4.74 5.63
CA ASN A 148 8.75 -3.66 6.28
C ASN A 148 9.84 -3.06 5.37
N GLU A 149 10.53 -3.89 4.59
CA GLU A 149 11.50 -3.42 3.60
C GLU A 149 10.81 -2.50 2.58
N ILE A 150 9.69 -2.95 2.00
CA ILE A 150 8.92 -2.17 1.03
C ILE A 150 8.40 -0.86 1.65
N ASP A 151 7.85 -0.89 2.87
CA ASP A 151 7.36 0.33 3.55
C ASP A 151 8.49 1.33 3.81
N ASN A 152 9.65 0.86 4.29
CA ASN A 152 10.81 1.71 4.52
C ASN A 152 11.36 2.30 3.22
N GLU A 153 11.44 1.50 2.15
CA GLU A 153 11.84 1.98 0.83
C GLU A 153 10.86 3.05 0.32
N LEU A 154 9.54 2.84 0.45
CA LEU A 154 8.52 3.80 0.01
C LEU A 154 8.67 5.15 0.73
N ARG A 155 8.83 5.12 2.05
CA ARG A 155 9.07 6.34 2.87
C ARG A 155 10.36 7.06 2.47
N SER A 156 11.39 6.31 2.09
CA SER A 156 12.66 6.91 1.64
C SER A 156 12.50 7.65 0.32
N ILE A 157 11.63 7.16 -0.58
CA ILE A 157 11.37 7.80 -1.88
C ILE A 157 10.52 9.06 -1.70
N ASP A 158 9.52 9.06 -0.82
CA ASP A 158 8.67 10.23 -0.54
C ASP A 158 9.52 11.48 -0.20
N SER A 159 10.56 11.29 0.63
CA SER A 159 11.50 12.36 0.96
C SER A 159 12.22 12.95 -0.28
N LYS A 160 12.54 12.11 -1.26
CA LYS A 160 13.20 12.52 -2.52
C LYS A 160 12.24 13.23 -3.47
N MET A 161 10.99 12.79 -3.55
CA MET A 161 9.97 13.41 -4.39
C MET A 161 9.59 14.81 -3.88
N ALA A 162 9.45 14.97 -2.56
CA ALA A 162 9.20 16.26 -1.95
C ALA A 162 10.29 17.28 -2.31
N MET A 163 11.57 16.88 -2.26
CA MET A 163 12.70 17.73 -2.66
C MET A 163 12.66 18.14 -4.14
N GLN A 164 12.26 17.23 -5.04
CA GLN A 164 12.15 17.55 -6.46
C GLN A 164 11.06 18.60 -6.73
N ARG A 165 9.91 18.53 -6.04
CA ARG A 165 8.86 19.55 -6.14
C ARG A 165 9.32 20.92 -5.65
N VAL A 166 10.03 20.97 -4.53
CA VAL A 166 10.62 22.22 -4.01
C VAL A 166 11.64 22.79 -5.00
N ALA A 167 12.53 21.96 -5.52
CA ALA A 167 13.49 22.36 -6.55
C ALA A 167 12.78 22.90 -7.81
N GLN A 168 11.68 22.26 -8.22
CA GLN A 168 10.88 22.71 -9.37
C GLN A 168 10.19 24.06 -9.11
N ALA A 169 9.63 24.26 -7.92
CA ALA A 169 9.02 25.52 -7.53
C ALA A 169 10.05 26.67 -7.50
N LEU A 170 11.28 26.38 -7.06
CA LEU A 170 12.39 27.34 -7.08
C LEU A 170 12.86 27.67 -8.52
N ILE A 171 12.96 26.65 -9.39
CA ILE A 171 13.37 26.83 -10.80
C ILE A 171 12.31 27.61 -11.59
N ASN A 172 11.03 27.31 -11.38
CA ASN A 172 9.94 27.96 -12.10
C ASN A 172 9.67 29.39 -11.60
N GLY A 173 10.09 29.69 -10.36
CA GLY A 173 9.91 30.97 -9.70
C GLY A 173 8.44 31.34 -9.49
N PRO A 174 8.13 32.29 -8.59
CA PRO A 174 6.76 32.78 -8.38
C PRO A 174 6.21 33.64 -9.56
N GLY A 175 6.90 33.70 -10.71
CA GLY A 175 6.76 34.82 -11.65
C GLY A 175 6.41 34.50 -13.12
N ARG A 176 6.13 33.26 -13.53
CA ARG A 176 5.90 32.96 -14.97
C ARG A 176 4.49 32.52 -15.38
N ASN A 177 3.56 32.29 -14.45
CA ASN A 177 2.16 31.95 -14.77
C ASN A 177 1.14 33.04 -14.39
N GLY A 178 1.59 34.29 -14.27
CA GLY A 178 0.74 35.44 -13.93
C GLY A 178 0.01 36.11 -15.10
N THR A 179 -0.32 35.40 -16.19
CA THR A 179 -1.07 35.98 -17.33
C THR A 179 -1.83 34.93 -18.15
N LEU A 180 -2.67 34.10 -17.52
CA LEU A 180 -3.74 33.41 -18.25
C LEU A 180 -5.07 33.53 -17.51
N ALA A 181 -5.87 34.47 -18.02
CA ALA A 181 -7.32 34.42 -18.15
C ALA A 181 -8.15 34.21 -16.87
N SER A 182 -8.40 35.33 -16.20
CA SER A 182 -9.61 35.55 -15.38
C SER A 182 -10.86 35.78 -16.26
N ASP A 183 -10.95 35.18 -17.44
CA ASP A 183 -12.06 35.40 -18.37
C ASP A 183 -12.65 34.07 -18.85
N GLN A 184 -13.95 33.91 -18.60
CA GLN A 184 -14.88 32.95 -19.22
C GLN A 184 -14.85 31.48 -18.75
N MET A 185 -15.41 31.24 -17.56
CA MET A 185 -16.27 30.08 -17.26
C MET A 185 -17.31 30.64 -16.28
N GLY A 186 -18.47 31.14 -16.71
CA GLY A 186 -19.45 30.37 -17.48
C GLY A 186 -20.32 29.61 -16.48
N GLY A 187 -21.47 30.19 -16.13
CA GLY A 187 -22.25 29.86 -14.94
C GLY A 187 -22.74 28.43 -14.80
N LEU A 188 -22.82 27.97 -13.55
CA LEU A 188 -23.53 26.73 -13.19
C LEU A 188 -24.24 26.84 -11.82
N PHE A 189 -24.82 28.00 -11.51
CA PHE A 189 -25.81 28.14 -10.42
C PHE A 189 -26.88 29.13 -10.84
N GLY A 190 -27.75 28.69 -11.76
CA GLY A 190 -29.07 29.25 -11.93
C GLY A 190 -30.00 28.64 -10.89
N LEU A 191 -30.13 29.29 -9.73
CA LEU A 191 -31.33 29.18 -8.90
C LEU A 191 -32.02 30.53 -8.96
N ARG A 192 -32.96 30.61 -9.91
CA ARG A 192 -33.93 31.68 -10.00
C ARG A 192 -35.10 31.23 -9.12
N GLU A 193 -35.32 31.94 -8.03
CA GLU A 193 -36.57 31.88 -7.27
C GLU A 193 -37.69 32.40 -8.18
N GLU A 194 -38.77 31.63 -8.31
CA GLU A 194 -40.07 32.13 -8.75
C GLU A 194 -41.09 31.84 -7.64
N GLU A 195 -42.01 32.80 -7.51
CA GLU A 195 -43.01 33.05 -6.46
C GLU A 195 -44.02 31.91 -6.23
#